data_AF-A0A0B6ZDW3-F1
#
_entry.id   AF-A0A0B6ZDW3-F1
#
_cell.length_a   1.000
_cell.length_b   1.000
_cell.length_c   1.000
_cell.angle_alpha   90.00
_cell.angle_beta   90.00
_cell.angle_gamma   90.00
#
_symmetry.space_group_name_H-M   'P 1'
#
loop_
_entity.id
_entity.type
_entity.pdbx_description
1 polymer ?
#
loop_
_entity_poly.entity_id
_entity_poly.type
_entity_poly.pdbx_seq_one_letter_code
_entity_poly.pdbx_strand_id
1 'polypeptide(L)'
;MADLEAVLADVSYLMAMEKSKSASAARASKKIVLPDPSVRSVMHKHLQKVNEVTFDKIFNQRIGFLLFKDFCENVYDEPVPQLKFYEEPYLQEICNSLRGHIFDAFIASDKYTRFCQR
;
A
#
# COMPACT_ATOMS: atom_id res chain seq x y z
N MET A 1 33.97 -19.80 28.74
CA MET A 1 32.83 -20.34 27.96
C MET A 1 32.27 -19.33 26.93
N ALA A 2 32.72 -18.07 26.92
CA ALA A 2 32.28 -17.04 25.95
C ALA A 2 32.97 -17.13 24.57
N ASP A 3 34.18 -17.70 24.51
CA ASP A 3 35.00 -17.70 23.30
C ASP A 3 34.41 -18.60 22.19
N LEU A 4 33.84 -19.76 22.58
CA LEU A 4 33.21 -20.66 21.62
C LEU A 4 31.89 -20.11 21.07
N GLU A 5 31.08 -19.44 21.90
CA GLU A 5 29.82 -18.84 21.44
C GLU A 5 30.06 -17.67 20.48
N ALA A 6 31.09 -16.87 20.71
CA ALA A 6 31.46 -15.77 19.80
C ALA A 6 31.89 -16.31 18.42
N VAL A 7 32.75 -17.34 18.41
CA VAL A 7 33.19 -17.98 17.16
C VAL A 7 32.02 -18.61 16.41
N LEU A 8 31.11 -19.28 17.12
CA LEU A 8 29.91 -19.89 16.50
C LEU A 8 28.95 -18.83 15.94
N ALA A 9 28.83 -17.67 16.59
CA ALA A 9 28.03 -16.56 16.09
C ALA A 9 28.61 -15.99 14.79
N ASP A 10 29.94 -15.80 14.72
CA ASP A 10 30.61 -15.29 13.53
C ASP A 10 30.52 -16.26 12.35
N VAL A 11 30.73 -17.56 12.59
CA VAL A 11 30.58 -18.61 11.56
C VAL A 11 29.13 -18.66 11.06
N SER A 12 28.15 -18.56 11.97
CA SER A 12 26.73 -18.56 11.60
C SER A 12 26.35 -17.33 10.78
N TYR A 13 26.91 -16.16 11.10
CA TYR A 13 26.70 -14.93 10.34
C TYR A 13 27.31 -15.01 8.94
N LEU A 14 28.54 -15.48 8.81
CA LEU A 14 29.20 -15.66 7.52
C LEU A 14 28.45 -16.67 6.64
N MET A 15 28.03 -17.81 7.19
CA MET A 15 27.18 -18.78 6.47
C MET A 15 25.83 -18.18 6.05
N ALA A 16 25.22 -17.32 6.89
CA ALA A 16 24.00 -16.61 6.54
C ALA A 16 24.21 -15.59 5.40
N MET A 17 25.32 -14.87 5.41
CA MET A 17 25.69 -13.94 4.32
C MET A 17 25.94 -14.69 3.02
N GLU A 18 26.63 -15.84 3.04
CA GLU A 18 26.84 -16.66 1.84
C GLU A 18 25.53 -17.24 1.30
N LYS A 19 24.62 -17.68 2.18
CA LYS A 19 23.28 -18.17 1.78
C LYS A 19 22.41 -17.06 1.19
N SER A 20 22.59 -15.81 1.63
CA SER A 20 21.83 -14.65 1.12
C SER A 20 22.20 -14.23 -0.32
N LYS A 21 23.36 -14.67 -0.82
CA LYS A 21 23.86 -14.29 -2.16
C LYS A 21 23.23 -15.09 -3.30
N SER A 22 22.68 -16.27 -3.02
CA SER A 22 22.07 -17.17 -4.01
C SER A 22 20.60 -17.51 -3.74
N ALA A 23 20.07 -17.19 -2.56
CA ALA A 23 18.64 -17.24 -2.30
C ALA A 23 18.02 -15.90 -2.70
N SER A 24 17.16 -15.87 -3.73
CA SER A 24 16.14 -14.81 -3.82
C SER A 24 15.51 -14.69 -2.43
N ALA A 25 15.43 -13.48 -1.89
CA ALA A 25 15.09 -13.20 -0.50
C ALA A 25 13.84 -13.96 -0.03
N ALA A 26 14.03 -15.20 0.39
CA ALA A 26 13.01 -16.10 0.89
C ALA A 26 12.76 -15.70 2.33
N ARG A 27 12.22 -14.49 2.53
CA ARG A 27 11.37 -14.25 3.69
C ARG A 27 10.36 -15.38 3.65
N ALA A 28 10.25 -16.14 4.73
CA ALA A 28 9.19 -17.12 4.86
C ALA A 28 7.87 -16.42 4.51
N SER A 29 7.31 -16.72 3.32
CA SER A 29 6.09 -16.13 2.79
C SER A 29 4.91 -16.61 3.62
N LYS A 30 4.83 -16.20 4.89
CA LYS A 30 3.57 -16.19 5.61
C LYS A 30 2.75 -15.13 4.90
N LYS A 31 1.96 -15.57 3.91
CA LYS A 31 1.00 -14.73 3.18
C LYS A 31 0.26 -13.91 4.23
N ILE A 32 0.45 -12.59 4.23
CA ILE A 32 -0.25 -11.72 5.17
C ILE A 32 -1.74 -11.89 4.86
N VAL A 33 -2.48 -12.45 5.83
CA VAL A 33 -3.92 -12.63 5.69
C VAL A 33 -4.57 -11.31 6.06
N LEU A 34 -5.21 -10.69 5.09
CA LEU A 34 -6.01 -9.50 5.34
C LEU A 34 -7.33 -9.90 6.05
N PRO A 35 -7.85 -9.04 6.94
CA PRO A 35 -9.19 -9.19 7.52
C PRO A 35 -10.28 -9.34 6.44
N ASP A 36 -11.42 -9.91 6.83
CA ASP A 36 -12.57 -10.09 5.94
C ASP A 36 -13.11 -8.75 5.37
N PRO A 37 -13.58 -8.70 4.11
CA PRO A 37 -14.15 -7.48 3.51
C PRO A 37 -15.26 -6.79 4.32
N SER A 38 -15.98 -7.52 5.18
CA SER A 38 -16.98 -6.95 6.09
C SER A 38 -16.43 -5.85 7.01
N VAL A 39 -15.11 -5.83 7.27
CA VAL A 39 -14.45 -4.78 8.04
C VAL A 39 -14.65 -3.38 7.43
N ARG A 40 -14.93 -3.29 6.12
CA ARG A 40 -15.14 -2.04 5.39
C ARG A 40 -16.13 -1.12 6.11
N SER A 41 -17.29 -1.62 6.53
CA SER A 41 -18.33 -0.78 7.15
C SER A 41 -17.87 -0.18 8.48
N VAL A 42 -17.19 -0.98 9.31
CA VAL A 42 -16.66 -0.55 10.60
C VAL A 42 -15.52 0.44 10.42
N MET A 43 -14.58 0.10 9.54
CA MET A 43 -13.41 0.95 9.26
C MET A 43 -13.82 2.26 8.60
N HIS A 44 -14.74 2.25 7.63
CA HIS A 44 -15.25 3.45 6.99
C HIS A 44 -15.91 4.40 8.00
N LYS A 45 -16.77 3.88 8.91
CA LYS A 45 -17.36 4.68 9.98
C LYS A 45 -16.31 5.25 10.93
N HIS A 46 -15.28 4.47 11.27
CA HIS A 46 -14.19 4.96 12.12
C HIS A 46 -13.43 6.08 11.43
N LEU A 47 -12.99 5.86 10.19
CA LEU A 47 -12.27 6.85 9.38
C LEU A 47 -13.11 8.12 9.17
N GLN A 48 -14.43 8.02 9.02
CA GLN A 48 -15.30 9.20 8.94
C GLN A 48 -15.27 10.00 10.26
N LYS A 49 -15.36 9.33 11.41
CA LYS A 49 -15.29 10.00 12.73
C LYS A 49 -13.97 10.72 12.96
N VAL A 50 -12.86 10.14 12.52
CA VAL A 50 -11.53 10.78 12.60
C VAL A 50 -11.25 11.74 11.43
N ASN A 51 -12.23 11.96 10.55
CA ASN A 51 -12.11 12.79 9.34
C ASN A 51 -10.95 12.38 8.44
N GLU A 52 -10.67 11.07 8.31
CA GLU A 52 -9.62 10.50 7.47
C GLU A 52 -10.11 10.01 6.09
N VAL A 53 -11.41 10.07 5.82
CA VAL A 53 -11.98 9.70 4.50
C VAL A 53 -11.92 10.88 3.51
N THR A 54 -10.89 11.72 3.60
CA THR A 54 -10.66 12.78 2.63
C THR A 54 -9.65 12.31 1.59
N PHE A 55 -9.76 12.82 0.36
CA PHE A 55 -8.83 12.52 -0.72
C PHE A 55 -7.38 12.75 -0.28
N ASP A 56 -7.08 13.92 0.27
CA ASP A 56 -5.74 14.27 0.74
C ASP A 56 -5.16 13.24 1.69
N LYS A 57 -5.93 12.81 2.68
CA LYS A 57 -5.45 11.89 3.71
C LYS A 57 -5.27 10.47 3.19
N ILE A 58 -6.13 10.01 2.29
CA ILE A 58 -6.02 8.69 1.69
C ILE A 58 -4.91 8.68 0.63
N PHE A 59 -4.89 9.68 -0.25
CA PHE A 59 -3.99 9.76 -1.39
C PHE A 59 -2.55 10.06 -0.96
N ASN A 60 -2.32 10.83 0.10
CA ASN A 60 -0.98 11.05 0.65
C ASN A 60 -0.38 9.80 1.33
N GLN A 61 -1.19 8.77 1.58
CA GLN A 61 -0.66 7.49 2.06
C GLN A 61 -0.20 6.65 0.88
N ARG A 62 1.01 6.10 0.96
CA ARG A 62 1.58 5.25 -0.11
C ARG A 62 0.63 4.14 -0.57
N ILE A 63 -0.05 3.47 0.37
CA ILE A 63 -1.01 2.42 0.04
C ILE A 63 -2.28 2.96 -0.61
N GLY A 64 -2.78 4.12 -0.16
CA GLY A 64 -3.96 4.75 -0.74
C GLY A 64 -3.69 5.22 -2.18
N PHE A 65 -2.54 5.86 -2.43
CA PHE A 65 -2.11 6.22 -3.77
C PHE A 65 -2.02 5.00 -4.70
N LEU A 66 -1.36 3.91 -4.27
CA LEU A 66 -1.18 2.72 -5.10
C LEU A 66 -2.52 2.05 -5.42
N LEU A 67 -3.42 1.93 -4.46
CA LEU A 67 -4.76 1.37 -4.67
C LEU A 67 -5.62 2.26 -5.56
N PHE A 68 -5.50 3.58 -5.42
CA PHE A 68 -6.20 4.53 -6.27
C PHE A 68 -5.67 4.49 -7.71
N LYS A 69 -4.35 4.42 -7.89
CA LYS A 69 -3.73 4.26 -9.21
C LYS A 69 -4.19 2.98 -9.89
N ASP A 70 -4.15 1.87 -9.17
CA ASP A 70 -4.64 0.57 -9.63
C ASP A 70 -6.15 0.59 -9.94
N PHE A 71 -6.95 1.35 -9.18
CA PHE A 71 -8.35 1.61 -9.51
C PHE A 71 -8.50 2.36 -10.84
N CYS A 72 -7.77 3.46 -11.04
CA CYS A 72 -7.84 4.25 -12.27
C CYS A 72 -7.31 3.49 -13.51
N GLU A 73 -6.35 2.57 -13.35
CA GLU A 73 -5.77 1.82 -14.46
C GLU A 73 -6.56 0.56 -14.83
N ASN A 74 -7.16 -0.12 -13.85
CA ASN A 74 -7.73 -1.46 -14.05
C ASN A 74 -9.24 -1.56 -13.81
N VAL A 75 -9.87 -0.56 -13.21
CA VAL A 75 -11.30 -0.62 -12.80
C VAL A 75 -12.12 0.53 -13.36
N TYR A 76 -11.51 1.72 -13.48
CA TYR A 76 -12.21 2.91 -13.96
C TYR A 76 -12.37 2.85 -15.49
N ASP A 77 -13.60 3.01 -15.99
CA ASP A 77 -13.95 2.87 -17.42
C ASP A 77 -13.30 3.93 -18.31
N GLU A 78 -13.10 5.16 -17.78
CA GLU A 78 -12.52 6.25 -18.54
C GLU A 78 -11.00 6.33 -18.32
N PRO A 79 -10.20 6.57 -19.38
CA PRO A 79 -8.77 6.75 -19.19
C PRO A 79 -8.50 8.03 -18.38
N VAL A 80 -7.66 7.91 -17.35
CA VAL A 80 -7.20 9.03 -16.51
C VAL A 80 -5.75 9.38 -16.86
N PRO A 81 -5.48 10.00 -18.03
CA PRO A 81 -4.12 10.30 -18.47
C PRO A 81 -3.40 11.25 -17.53
N GLN A 82 -4.13 12.07 -16.77
CA GLN A 82 -3.57 13.02 -15.80
C GLN A 82 -2.71 12.32 -14.75
N LEU A 83 -3.02 11.07 -14.41
CA LEU A 83 -2.25 10.29 -13.44
C LEU A 83 -0.85 9.92 -13.94
N LYS A 84 -0.64 9.86 -15.26
CA LYS A 84 0.68 9.60 -15.87
C LYS A 84 1.64 10.78 -15.71
N PHE A 85 1.10 11.98 -15.52
CA PHE A 85 1.86 13.23 -15.37
C PHE A 85 1.92 13.69 -13.91
N TYR A 86 1.61 12.81 -12.95
CA TYR A 86 1.60 13.16 -11.53
C TYR A 86 2.96 13.68 -11.00
N GLU A 87 4.07 13.36 -11.67
CA GLU A 87 5.41 13.85 -11.30
C GLU A 87 5.75 15.26 -11.85
N GLU A 88 4.85 15.89 -12.60
CA GLU A 88 5.03 17.23 -13.20
C GLU A 88 4.61 18.38 -12.27
N PRO A 89 5.01 19.65 -12.54
CA PRO A 89 4.62 20.83 -11.76
C PRO A 89 3.10 21.05 -11.60
N TYR A 90 2.27 20.32 -12.34
CA TYR A 90 0.80 20.42 -12.35
C TYR A 90 0.10 19.54 -11.31
N LEU A 91 0.84 18.97 -10.36
CA LEU A 91 0.31 18.06 -9.33
C LEU A 91 -0.96 18.60 -8.62
N GLN A 92 -1.01 19.90 -8.35
CA GLN A 92 -2.17 20.53 -7.72
C GLN A 92 -3.45 20.43 -8.57
N GLU A 93 -3.34 20.71 -9.87
CA GLU A 93 -4.46 20.68 -10.82
C GLU A 93 -4.91 19.24 -11.08
N ILE A 94 -3.96 18.32 -11.18
CA ILE A 94 -4.21 16.88 -11.30
C ILE A 94 -4.98 16.39 -10.07
N CYS A 95 -4.48 16.68 -8.87
CA CYS A 95 -5.16 16.32 -7.62
C CYS A 95 -6.57 16.93 -7.53
N ASN A 96 -6.75 18.18 -7.97
CA ASN A 96 -8.07 18.81 -7.99
C ASN A 96 -9.06 18.08 -8.92
N SER A 97 -8.60 17.63 -10.09
CA SER A 97 -9.41 16.83 -11.02
C SER A 97 -9.80 15.47 -10.42
N LEU A 98 -8.90 14.85 -9.66
CA LEU A 98 -9.11 13.53 -9.04
C LEU A 98 -10.00 13.55 -7.79
N ARG A 99 -10.09 14.70 -7.07
CA ARG A 99 -10.81 14.83 -5.79
C ARG A 99 -12.33 14.62 -5.86
N GLY A 100 -12.93 14.67 -7.04
CA GLY A 100 -14.39 14.59 -7.22
C GLY A 100 -14.90 13.18 -7.50
N HIS A 101 -15.68 13.05 -8.58
CA HIS A 101 -16.36 11.81 -8.96
C HIS A 101 -15.46 10.57 -9.04
N ILE A 102 -14.19 10.71 -9.44
CA ILE A 102 -13.22 9.61 -9.50
C ILE A 102 -12.92 9.09 -8.09
N PHE A 103 -12.73 9.99 -7.12
CA PHE A 103 -12.52 9.62 -5.74
C PHE A 103 -13.77 8.99 -5.11
N ASP A 104 -14.96 9.52 -5.39
CA ASP A 104 -16.21 8.90 -4.92
C ASP A 104 -16.39 7.48 -5.49
N ALA A 105 -16.08 7.29 -6.77
CA ALA A 105 -16.08 5.98 -7.42
C ALA A 105 -15.03 5.04 -6.78
N PHE A 106 -13.85 5.55 -6.44
CA PHE A 106 -12.85 4.79 -5.70
C PHE A 106 -13.37 4.34 -4.33
N ILE A 107 -13.99 5.23 -3.55
CA ILE A 107 -14.57 4.91 -2.23
C ILE A 107 -15.67 3.83 -2.35
N ALA A 108 -16.44 3.86 -3.44
CA ALA A 108 -17.45 2.84 -3.73
C ALA A 108 -16.87 1.48 -4.12
N SER A 109 -15.64 1.44 -4.65
CA SER A 109 -15.00 0.25 -5.20
C SER A 109 -14.45 -0.75 -4.18
N ASP A 110 -14.15 -1.96 -4.64
CA ASP A 110 -13.44 -2.98 -3.87
C ASP A 110 -12.01 -2.60 -3.52
N LYS A 111 -11.38 -1.70 -4.29
CA LYS A 111 -10.02 -1.20 -3.99
C LYS A 111 -10.03 -0.40 -2.68
N TYR A 112 -11.10 0.34 -2.40
CA TYR A 112 -11.27 0.98 -1.09
C TYR A 112 -11.54 -0.04 0.02
N THR A 113 -12.27 -1.13 -0.25
CA THR A 113 -12.39 -2.24 0.72
C THR A 113 -11.02 -2.79 1.11
N ARG A 114 -10.09 -2.94 0.15
CA ARG A 114 -8.69 -3.32 0.44
C ARG A 114 -7.97 -2.28 1.28
N PHE A 115 -8.20 -1.00 1.03
CA PHE A 115 -7.65 0.08 1.86
C PHE A 115 -8.14 -0.01 3.31
N CYS A 116 -9.40 -0.39 3.52
CA CYS A 116 -9.98 -0.58 4.85
C CYS A 116 -9.53 -1.85 5.59
N GLN A 117 -8.89 -2.80 4.90
CA GLN A 117 -8.40 -4.05 5.48
C GLN A 117 -6.97 -3.93 6.04
N ARG A 118 -6.27 -2.83 5.78
CA ARG A 118 -4.93 -2.59 6.32
C ARG A 118 -4.97 -2.32 7.82
#